data_AF-A0A950NI99-F1
#
_entry.id   AF-A0A950NI99-F1
#
_cell.length_a   1.000
_cell.length_b   1.000
_cell.length_c   1.000
_cell.angle_alpha   90.00
_cell.angle_beta   90.00
_cell.angle_gamma   90.00
#
_symmetry.space_group_name_H-M   'P 1'
#
loop_
_entity.id
_entity.type
_entity.pdbx_description
1 polymer ?
#
loop_
_entity_poly.entity_id
_entity_poly.type
_entity_poly.pdbx_seq_one_letter_code
_entity_poly.pdbx_strand_id
1 'polypeptide(L)'
;MAQLIAQRTHLHVDITTGSSYANETIDLPAGHYGRPALQLKTVWTKLGVAVEILNAIDRESVALFALILAVCALFVANASAAMVRARRSEFGILAATGWSSASLFALVLGESAGIGALAGGCGALVSVPVTLALGIHLSLLRLALSGPIAMAVALLGGAWPAISAARTPPSTAIVSPASSRGSAHATNRVWSMAMRNLVRLPLRTALAAFTMAVAIAALTMLLSVLIAFHGSLVGSVLGSAIALQVRWVDTVAVVIMLVLGGVAIADVLFLELRERGGELATLAATGWSEIQLASLIAYEGILIGALGAAAGALAGLIGASLFAGGLSGSVVGVAVLSVAAGIGVSGLAGGAPFWLLRSLPMGELLAEE
;
A
#
# COMPACT_ATOMS: atom_id res chain seq x y z
N MET A 1 36.97 18.63 4.66
CA MET A 1 37.71 19.86 4.29
C MET A 1 38.03 20.71 5.53
N ALA A 2 37.04 21.11 6.35
CA ALA A 2 37.26 21.87 7.59
C ALA A 2 38.28 21.23 8.55
N GLN A 3 38.13 19.93 8.86
CA GLN A 3 39.08 19.17 9.69
C GLN A 3 40.51 19.16 9.12
N LEU A 4 40.64 19.13 7.79
CA LEU A 4 41.92 19.10 7.08
C LEU A 4 42.66 20.46 7.17
N ILE A 5 41.90 21.56 7.23
CA ILE A 5 42.44 22.91 7.43
C ILE A 5 42.81 23.11 8.91
N ALA A 6 41.95 22.68 9.83
CA ALA A 6 42.21 22.75 11.28
C ALA A 6 43.46 21.95 11.68
N GLN A 7 43.66 20.75 11.12
CA GLN A 7 44.85 19.94 11.37
C GLN A 7 46.15 20.56 10.83
N ARG A 8 46.07 21.36 9.74
CA ARG A 8 47.25 21.98 9.12
C ARG A 8 47.58 23.36 9.65
N THR A 9 46.58 24.11 10.09
CA THR A 9 46.74 25.53 10.46
C THR A 9 46.51 25.78 11.95
N HIS A 10 46.03 24.78 12.70
CA HIS A 10 45.57 24.91 14.09
C HIS A 10 44.47 25.98 14.29
N LEU A 11 43.88 26.51 13.22
CA LEU A 11 42.79 27.46 13.26
C LEU A 11 41.44 26.73 13.26
N HIS A 12 40.51 27.22 14.07
CA HIS A 12 39.13 26.76 14.05
C HIS A 12 38.43 27.35 12.82
N VAL A 13 37.95 26.48 11.91
CA VAL A 13 37.33 26.90 10.66
C VAL A 13 36.03 26.14 10.48
N ASP A 14 34.94 26.89 10.43
CA ASP A 14 33.61 26.37 10.11
C ASP A 14 33.25 26.70 8.65
N ILE A 15 32.71 25.71 7.94
CA ILE A 15 32.22 25.90 6.57
C ILE A 15 30.78 26.39 6.65
N THR A 16 30.56 27.65 6.28
CA THR A 16 29.24 28.31 6.32
C THR A 16 28.37 28.04 5.10
N THR A 17 28.91 27.40 4.05
CA THR A 17 28.15 27.04 2.85
C THR A 17 26.99 26.11 3.19
N GLY A 18 25.77 26.49 2.81
CA GLY A 18 24.55 25.73 3.14
C GLY A 18 24.03 25.92 4.57
N SER A 19 24.50 26.95 5.28
CA SER A 19 23.93 27.36 6.57
C SER A 19 22.62 28.14 6.42
N SER A 20 21.80 28.14 7.47
CA SER A 20 20.58 28.94 7.53
C SER A 20 20.33 29.47 8.94
N TYR A 21 19.59 30.56 9.05
CA TYR A 21 19.16 31.10 10.33
C TYR A 21 18.16 30.16 11.02
N ALA A 22 18.36 29.93 12.31
CA ALA A 22 17.48 29.18 13.20
C ALA A 22 17.20 30.02 14.45
N ASN A 23 15.98 29.92 14.97
CA ASN A 23 15.60 30.63 16.18
C ASN A 23 15.90 29.75 17.39
N GLU A 24 16.78 30.22 18.28
CA GLU A 24 17.12 29.53 19.51
C GLU A 24 16.64 30.35 20.71
N THR A 25 16.02 29.66 21.68
CA THR A 25 15.50 30.31 22.89
C THR A 25 16.55 30.17 23.98
N ILE A 26 17.15 31.29 24.37
CA ILE A 26 18.16 31.35 25.43
C ILE A 26 17.48 31.79 26.71
N ASP A 27 17.61 30.98 27.75
CA ASP A 27 17.19 31.32 29.09
C ASP A 27 18.24 32.21 29.74
N LEU A 28 17.92 33.50 29.89
CA LEU A 28 18.75 34.45 30.61
C LEU A 28 18.29 34.46 32.07
N PRO A 29 19.14 34.00 33.01
CA PRO A 29 18.80 33.99 34.42
C PRO A 29 18.60 35.42 34.95
N ALA A 30 17.94 35.53 36.11
CA ALA A 30 17.72 36.81 36.75
C ALA A 30 19.04 37.55 36.99
N GLY A 31 19.09 38.82 36.58
CA GLY A 31 20.29 39.64 36.68
C GLY A 31 20.47 40.21 38.08
N HIS A 32 21.73 40.47 38.45
CA HIS A 32 22.11 41.00 39.77
C HIS A 32 21.47 42.36 40.13
N TYR A 33 20.94 43.09 39.15
CA TYR A 33 20.35 44.43 39.31
C TYR A 33 18.82 44.45 39.07
N GLY A 34 18.10 43.41 39.49
CA GLY A 34 16.63 43.39 39.44
C GLY A 34 16.02 43.03 38.08
N ARG A 35 16.83 42.56 37.12
CA ARG A 35 16.33 42.02 35.85
C ARG A 35 15.68 40.65 36.09
N PRO A 36 14.39 40.45 35.78
CA PRO A 36 13.75 39.14 35.91
C PRO A 36 14.32 38.14 34.91
N ALA A 37 14.18 36.85 35.20
CA ALA A 37 14.55 35.80 34.26
C ALA A 37 13.75 35.95 32.96
N LEU A 38 14.44 35.89 31.83
CA LEU A 38 13.88 36.21 30.52
C LEU A 38 14.28 35.12 29.52
N GLN A 39 13.29 34.57 28.82
CA GLN A 39 13.54 33.71 27.67
C GLN A 39 13.63 34.58 26.42
N LEU A 40 14.83 34.74 25.87
CA LEU A 40 15.03 35.51 24.64
C LEU A 40 15.11 34.56 23.44
N LYS A 41 14.23 34.77 22.46
CA LYS A 41 14.38 34.16 21.14
C LYS A 41 15.40 34.97 20.35
N THR A 42 16.52 34.35 20.01
CA THR A 42 17.60 34.97 19.23
C THR A 42 17.82 34.20 17.95
N VAL A 43 18.26 34.89 16.90
CA VAL A 43 18.51 34.29 15.59
C VAL A 43 19.97 33.87 15.53
N TRP A 44 20.22 32.58 15.37
CA TRP A 44 21.56 31.99 15.24
C TRP A 44 21.75 31.36 13.86
N THR A 45 22.99 31.28 13.40
CA THR A 45 23.33 30.61 12.14
C THR A 45 23.53 29.12 12.40
N LYS A 46 22.61 28.28 11.93
CA LYS A 46 22.75 26.81 11.94
C LYS A 46 23.55 26.37 10.71
N LEU A 47 24.72 25.78 10.93
CA LEU A 47 25.59 25.23 9.87
C LEU A 47 25.00 23.93 9.29
N GLY A 48 25.24 23.66 8.01
CA GLY A 48 24.92 22.35 7.39
C GLY A 48 23.44 22.07 7.10
N VAL A 49 22.55 23.06 7.23
CA VAL A 49 21.10 22.91 7.01
C VAL A 49 20.78 22.39 5.61
N ALA A 50 21.48 22.84 4.57
CA ALA A 50 21.26 22.35 3.20
C ALA A 50 21.58 20.86 3.04
N VAL A 51 22.59 20.35 3.75
CA VAL A 51 22.97 18.93 3.72
C VAL A 51 21.97 18.10 4.53
N GLU A 52 21.48 18.62 5.65
CA GLU A 52 20.40 18.01 6.44
C GLU A 52 19.11 17.89 5.64
N ILE A 53 18.72 18.95 4.92
CA ILE A 53 17.56 18.96 4.02
C ILE A 53 17.75 17.97 2.88
N LEU A 54 18.91 17.97 2.22
CA LEU A 54 19.16 17.06 1.09
C LEU A 54 19.14 15.59 1.53
N ASN A 55 19.80 15.26 2.64
CA ASN A 55 19.78 13.92 3.21
C ASN A 55 18.37 13.49 3.65
N ALA A 56 17.58 14.42 4.19
CA ALA A 56 16.19 14.14 4.50
C ALA A 56 15.43 13.81 3.21
N ILE A 57 15.55 14.63 2.16
CA ILE A 57 14.80 14.47 0.89
C ILE A 57 15.17 13.15 0.23
N ASP A 58 16.45 12.80 0.21
CA ASP A 58 16.92 11.53 -0.34
C ASP A 58 16.36 10.35 0.46
N ARG A 59 16.34 10.43 1.79
CA ARG A 59 15.82 9.36 2.65
C ARG A 59 14.32 9.16 2.46
N GLU A 60 13.55 10.25 2.37
CA GLU A 60 12.11 10.19 2.05
C GLU A 60 11.88 9.63 0.66
N SER A 61 12.60 10.12 -0.34
CA SER A 61 12.46 9.66 -1.73
C SER A 61 12.71 8.16 -1.83
N VAL A 62 13.79 7.65 -1.23
CA VAL A 62 14.11 6.22 -1.20
C VAL A 62 13.02 5.42 -0.48
N ALA A 63 12.52 5.93 0.66
CA ALA A 63 11.46 5.25 1.40
C ALA A 63 10.15 5.19 0.61
N LEU A 64 9.74 6.29 -0.02
CA LEU A 64 8.55 6.35 -0.87
C LEU A 64 8.69 5.44 -2.09
N PHE A 65 9.84 5.47 -2.76
CA PHE A 65 10.09 4.56 -3.89
C PHE A 65 10.04 3.09 -3.46
N ALA A 66 10.71 2.73 -2.37
CA ALA A 66 10.70 1.36 -1.86
C ALA A 66 9.28 0.90 -1.47
N LEU A 67 8.51 1.78 -0.82
CA LEU A 67 7.14 1.53 -0.43
C LEU A 67 6.23 1.33 -1.64
N ILE A 68 6.31 2.22 -2.64
CA ILE A 68 5.52 2.12 -3.88
C ILE A 68 5.85 0.81 -4.60
N LEU A 69 7.14 0.46 -4.75
CA LEU A 69 7.53 -0.80 -5.38
C LEU A 69 7.02 -2.03 -4.63
N ALA A 70 7.06 -2.01 -3.29
CA ALA A 70 6.53 -3.09 -2.47
C ALA A 70 5.01 -3.25 -2.67
N VAL A 71 4.26 -2.15 -2.61
CA VAL A 71 2.80 -2.15 -2.84
C VAL A 71 2.46 -2.67 -4.21
N CYS A 72 3.13 -2.18 -5.26
CA CYS A 72 2.94 -2.63 -6.62
C CYS A 72 3.24 -4.13 -6.76
N ALA A 73 4.33 -4.63 -6.17
CA ALA A 73 4.66 -6.06 -6.19
C ALA A 73 3.56 -6.91 -5.55
N LEU A 74 3.03 -6.48 -4.41
CA LEU A 74 1.96 -7.21 -3.72
C LEU A 74 0.63 -7.14 -4.46
N PHE A 75 0.33 -6.03 -5.12
CA PHE A 75 -0.85 -5.88 -5.97
C PHE A 75 -0.77 -6.84 -7.18
N VAL A 76 0.37 -6.87 -7.87
CA VAL A 76 0.61 -7.81 -8.97
C VAL A 76 0.56 -9.26 -8.47
N ALA A 77 1.09 -9.56 -7.29
CA ALA A 77 1.01 -10.89 -6.69
C ALA A 77 -0.45 -11.32 -6.45
N ASN A 78 -1.28 -10.42 -5.92
CA ASN A 78 -2.69 -10.70 -5.69
C ASN A 78 -3.45 -10.92 -7.01
N ALA A 79 -3.26 -10.02 -7.98
CA ALA A 79 -3.90 -10.10 -9.29
C ALA A 79 -3.48 -11.37 -10.05
N SER A 80 -2.19 -11.69 -10.08
CA SER A 80 -1.68 -12.91 -10.71
C SER A 80 -2.17 -14.17 -9.99
N ALA A 81 -2.25 -14.16 -8.66
CA ALA A 81 -2.85 -15.26 -7.91
C ALA A 81 -4.33 -15.47 -8.27
N ALA A 82 -5.09 -14.39 -8.44
CA ALA A 82 -6.48 -14.44 -8.88
C ALA A 82 -6.62 -15.00 -10.31
N MET A 83 -5.79 -14.54 -11.25
CA MET A 83 -5.75 -15.06 -12.62
C MET A 83 -5.44 -16.56 -12.65
N VAL A 84 -4.47 -16.99 -11.85
CA VAL A 84 -4.12 -18.42 -11.73
C VAL A 84 -5.30 -19.22 -11.19
N ARG A 85 -6.02 -18.70 -10.19
CA ARG A 85 -7.23 -19.33 -9.63
C ARG A 85 -8.34 -19.48 -10.67
N ALA A 86 -8.60 -18.42 -11.43
CA ALA A 86 -9.63 -18.40 -12.47
C ALA A 86 -9.34 -19.40 -13.60
N ARG A 87 -8.07 -19.63 -13.93
CA ARG A 87 -7.62 -20.53 -15.01
C ARG A 87 -7.15 -21.89 -14.51
N ARG A 88 -7.54 -22.31 -13.31
CA ARG A 88 -7.13 -23.60 -12.71
C ARG A 88 -7.49 -24.80 -13.57
N SER A 89 -8.68 -24.80 -14.18
CA SER A 89 -9.13 -25.88 -15.07
C SER A 89 -8.24 -26.00 -16.32
N GLU A 90 -7.87 -24.87 -16.94
CA GLU A 90 -6.94 -24.83 -18.07
C GLU A 90 -5.57 -25.41 -17.69
N PHE A 91 -5.00 -25.00 -16.55
CA PHE A 91 -3.73 -25.55 -16.07
C PHE A 91 -3.84 -27.03 -15.73
N GLY A 92 -5.00 -27.47 -15.22
CA GLY A 92 -5.30 -28.88 -14.98
C GLY A 92 -5.30 -29.71 -16.26
N ILE A 93 -5.91 -29.20 -17.33
CA ILE A 93 -5.92 -29.84 -18.66
C ILE A 93 -4.50 -29.89 -19.23
N LEU A 94 -3.75 -28.79 -19.20
CA LEU A 94 -2.37 -28.75 -19.67
C LEU A 94 -1.48 -29.76 -18.93
N ALA A 95 -1.59 -29.81 -17.59
CA ALA A 95 -0.87 -30.79 -16.78
C ALA A 95 -1.30 -32.23 -17.10
N ALA A 96 -2.60 -32.48 -17.35
CA ALA A 96 -3.11 -33.80 -17.76
C ALA A 96 -2.63 -34.22 -19.16
N THR A 97 -2.39 -33.26 -20.06
CA THR A 97 -1.78 -33.51 -21.38
C THR A 97 -0.25 -33.68 -21.34
N GLY A 98 0.36 -33.66 -20.15
CA GLY A 98 1.78 -33.94 -19.96
C GLY A 98 2.69 -32.72 -19.91
N TRP A 99 2.16 -31.50 -19.77
CA TRP A 99 3.00 -30.32 -19.56
C TRP A 99 3.77 -30.40 -18.25
N SER A 100 5.07 -30.09 -18.30
CA SER A 100 5.91 -30.07 -17.10
C SER A 100 5.55 -28.89 -16.18
N SER A 101 5.78 -29.04 -14.88
CA SER A 101 5.59 -27.96 -13.90
C SER A 101 6.45 -26.72 -14.21
N ALA A 102 7.65 -26.93 -14.79
CA ALA A 102 8.51 -25.86 -15.27
C ALA A 102 7.90 -25.10 -16.46
N SER A 103 7.21 -25.79 -17.37
CA SER A 103 6.51 -25.16 -18.50
C SER A 103 5.34 -24.30 -18.02
N LEU A 104 4.57 -24.78 -17.04
CA LEU A 104 3.48 -24.01 -16.42
C LEU A 104 4.00 -22.79 -15.65
N PHE A 105 5.09 -22.96 -14.89
CA PHE A 105 5.78 -21.86 -14.22
C PHE A 105 6.26 -20.80 -15.22
N ALA A 106 6.95 -21.22 -16.28
CA ALA A 106 7.46 -20.32 -17.31
C ALA A 106 6.33 -19.60 -18.07
N LEU A 107 5.19 -20.25 -18.29
CA LEU A 107 4.01 -19.64 -18.91
C LEU A 107 3.46 -18.51 -18.04
N VAL A 108 3.18 -18.78 -16.77
CA VAL A 108 2.61 -17.77 -15.84
C VAL A 108 3.60 -16.63 -15.59
N LEU A 109 4.88 -16.96 -15.39
CA LEU A 109 5.92 -15.97 -15.15
C LEU A 109 6.20 -15.14 -16.42
N GLY A 110 6.17 -15.77 -17.60
CA GLY A 110 6.31 -15.10 -18.89
C GLY A 110 5.17 -14.13 -19.20
N GLU A 111 3.93 -14.51 -18.88
CA GLU A 111 2.76 -13.63 -18.99
C GLU A 111 2.90 -12.43 -18.03
N SER A 112 3.30 -12.68 -16.78
CA SER A 112 3.55 -11.63 -15.78
C SER A 112 4.68 -10.69 -16.23
N ALA A 113 5.76 -11.23 -16.81
CA ALA A 113 6.87 -10.46 -17.35
C ALA A 113 6.44 -9.59 -18.54
N GLY A 114 5.64 -10.15 -19.44
CA GLY A 114 5.09 -9.43 -20.61
C GLY A 114 4.20 -8.26 -20.18
N ILE A 115 3.28 -8.50 -19.24
CA ILE A 115 2.42 -7.45 -18.67
C ILE A 115 3.28 -6.38 -17.98
N GLY A 116 4.28 -6.79 -17.18
CA GLY A 116 5.19 -5.88 -16.50
C GLY A 116 6.01 -5.01 -17.46
N ALA A 117 6.52 -5.59 -18.55
CA ALA A 117 7.27 -4.87 -19.58
C ALA A 117 6.38 -3.88 -20.34
N LEU A 118 5.16 -4.28 -20.71
CA LEU A 118 4.18 -3.40 -21.35
C LEU A 118 3.77 -2.25 -20.43
N ALA A 119 3.47 -2.55 -19.16
CA ALA A 119 3.14 -1.54 -18.16
C ALA A 119 4.29 -0.55 -17.96
N GLY A 120 5.52 -1.04 -17.86
CA GLY A 120 6.72 -0.20 -17.76
C GLY A 120 6.94 0.68 -19.01
N GLY A 121 6.71 0.13 -20.20
CA GLY A 121 6.76 0.89 -21.46
C GLY A 121 5.70 1.98 -21.53
N CYS A 122 4.45 1.68 -21.17
CA CYS A 122 3.39 2.68 -21.07
C CYS A 122 3.71 3.74 -20.01
N GLY A 123 4.23 3.35 -18.85
CA GLY A 123 4.68 4.27 -17.81
C GLY A 123 5.80 5.19 -18.29
N ALA A 124 6.77 4.68 -19.04
CA ALA A 124 7.81 5.47 -19.69
C ALA A 124 7.21 6.50 -20.65
N LEU A 125 6.28 6.08 -21.51
CA LEU A 125 5.62 6.95 -22.47
C LEU A 125 4.82 8.07 -21.79
N VAL A 126 4.10 7.77 -20.71
CA VAL A 126 3.37 8.77 -19.92
C VAL A 126 4.33 9.71 -19.16
N SER A 127 5.49 9.21 -18.75
CA SER A 127 6.50 10.03 -18.06
C SER A 127 7.06 11.15 -18.95
N VAL A 128 7.22 10.92 -20.25
CA VAL A 128 7.76 11.92 -21.20
C VAL A 128 6.99 13.26 -21.19
N PRO A 129 5.66 13.31 -21.46
CA PRO A 129 4.92 14.58 -21.46
C PRO A 129 4.89 15.23 -20.08
N VAL A 130 4.84 14.45 -19.00
CA VAL A 130 4.87 14.97 -17.62
C VAL A 130 6.20 15.66 -17.33
N THR A 131 7.31 15.04 -17.72
CA THR A 131 8.66 15.60 -17.49
C THR A 131 8.89 16.85 -18.32
N LEU A 132 8.39 16.87 -19.57
CA LEU A 132 8.44 18.05 -20.45
C LEU A 132 7.60 19.21 -19.92
N ALA A 133 6.38 18.94 -19.44
CA ALA A 133 5.50 19.94 -18.86
C ALA A 133 6.08 20.58 -17.58
N LEU A 134 6.85 19.81 -16.81
CA LEU A 134 7.50 20.26 -15.59
C LEU A 134 8.90 20.86 -15.81
N GLY A 135 9.41 20.88 -17.05
CA GLY A 135 10.73 21.42 -17.38
C GLY A 135 11.91 20.64 -16.77
N ILE A 136 11.70 19.36 -16.44
CA ILE A 136 12.72 18.50 -15.82
C ILE A 136 13.59 17.85 -16.91
N HIS A 137 14.89 17.69 -16.66
CA HIS A 137 15.77 17.02 -17.62
C HIS A 137 15.43 15.53 -17.76
N LEU A 138 15.11 15.11 -18.99
CA LEU A 138 14.89 13.72 -19.35
C LEU A 138 16.22 12.95 -19.35
N SER A 139 16.40 12.10 -18.33
CA SER A 139 17.48 11.10 -18.35
C SER A 139 17.03 9.89 -19.15
N LEU A 140 17.64 9.67 -20.32
CA LEU A 140 17.39 8.48 -21.14
C LEU A 140 17.63 7.18 -20.36
N LEU A 141 18.64 7.16 -19.49
CA LEU A 141 18.95 5.99 -18.66
C LEU A 141 17.81 5.68 -17.68
N ARG A 142 17.25 6.70 -17.00
CA ARG A 142 16.11 6.50 -16.08
C ARG A 142 14.85 6.05 -16.82
N LEU A 143 14.62 6.61 -18.01
CA LEU A 143 13.51 6.21 -18.86
C LEU A 143 13.65 4.75 -19.32
N ALA A 144 14.85 4.35 -19.76
CA ALA A 144 15.15 3.00 -20.18
C ALA A 144 15.09 1.98 -19.02
N LEU A 145 15.42 2.39 -17.79
CA LEU A 145 15.35 1.54 -16.59
C LEU A 145 13.92 1.32 -16.08
N SER A 146 12.95 2.16 -16.43
CA SER A 146 11.55 2.02 -15.97
C SER A 146 10.92 0.68 -16.39
N GLY A 147 11.13 0.25 -17.64
CA GLY A 147 10.66 -1.03 -18.16
C GLY A 147 11.22 -2.23 -17.39
N PRO A 148 12.56 -2.38 -17.30
CA PRO A 148 13.20 -3.43 -16.51
C PRO A 148 12.78 -3.45 -15.04
N ILE A 149 12.63 -2.28 -14.39
CA ILE A 149 12.18 -2.20 -13.00
C ILE A 149 10.73 -2.70 -12.88
N ALA A 150 9.82 -2.25 -13.75
CA ALA A 150 8.43 -2.70 -13.74
C ALA A 150 8.32 -4.21 -14.02
N MET A 151 9.11 -4.73 -14.96
CA MET A 151 9.20 -6.16 -15.24
C MET A 151 9.74 -6.93 -14.03
N ALA A 152 10.78 -6.44 -13.35
CA ALA A 152 11.31 -7.06 -12.14
C ALA A 152 10.27 -7.11 -11.01
N VAL A 153 9.52 -6.03 -10.81
CA VAL A 153 8.40 -5.99 -9.84
C VAL A 153 7.33 -7.01 -10.21
N ALA A 154 6.97 -7.11 -11.49
CA ALA A 154 5.96 -8.06 -11.95
C ALA A 154 6.43 -9.52 -11.81
N LEU A 155 7.71 -9.80 -12.06
CA LEU A 155 8.33 -11.10 -11.84
C LEU A 155 8.33 -11.47 -10.35
N LEU A 156 8.72 -10.52 -9.48
CA LEU A 156 8.72 -10.74 -8.02
C LEU A 156 7.30 -10.98 -7.49
N GLY A 157 6.32 -10.20 -7.94
CA GLY A 157 4.92 -10.38 -7.58
C GLY A 157 4.34 -11.70 -8.10
N GLY A 158 4.63 -12.04 -9.37
CA GLY A 158 4.11 -13.24 -10.04
C GLY A 158 4.83 -14.54 -9.68
N ALA A 159 6.00 -14.48 -9.03
CA ALA A 159 6.79 -15.66 -8.69
C ALA A 159 6.03 -16.64 -7.78
N TRP A 160 5.42 -16.14 -6.70
CA TRP A 160 4.67 -16.99 -5.77
C TRP A 160 3.45 -17.67 -6.45
N PRO A 161 2.58 -16.92 -7.17
CA PRO A 161 1.49 -17.51 -7.94
C PRO A 161 1.96 -18.50 -9.00
N ALA A 162 3.04 -18.23 -9.72
CA ALA A 162 3.60 -19.15 -10.71
C ALA A 162 4.08 -20.47 -10.06
N ILE A 163 4.74 -20.41 -8.90
CA ILE A 163 5.13 -21.61 -8.14
C ILE A 163 3.88 -22.38 -7.71
N SER A 164 2.84 -21.69 -7.26
CA SER A 164 1.57 -22.33 -6.84
C SER A 164 0.88 -23.03 -8.00
N ALA A 165 0.85 -22.41 -9.19
CA ALA A 165 0.29 -23.00 -10.41
C ALA A 165 1.05 -24.28 -10.78
N ALA A 166 2.38 -24.21 -10.77
CA ALA A 166 3.25 -25.34 -11.12
C ALA A 166 3.15 -26.55 -10.17
N ARG A 167 2.67 -26.34 -8.93
CA ARG A 167 2.54 -27.39 -7.91
C ARG A 167 1.13 -27.97 -7.79
N THR A 168 0.16 -27.50 -8.56
CA THR A 168 -1.23 -27.95 -8.42
C THR A 168 -1.44 -29.30 -9.13
N PRO A 169 -1.86 -30.37 -8.43
CA PRO A 169 -2.08 -31.68 -9.05
C PRO A 169 -3.24 -31.65 -10.08
N PRO A 170 -3.13 -32.35 -11.23
CA PRO A 170 -4.17 -32.35 -12.27
C PRO A 170 -5.54 -32.82 -11.76
N SER A 171 -5.55 -33.81 -10.88
CA SER A 171 -6.76 -34.39 -10.31
C SER A 171 -7.56 -33.39 -9.46
N THR A 172 -6.89 -32.45 -8.80
CA THR A 172 -7.53 -31.41 -7.99
C THR A 172 -7.97 -30.19 -8.78
N ALA A 173 -7.47 -30.05 -10.01
CA ALA A 173 -7.77 -28.92 -10.89
C ALA A 173 -8.99 -29.18 -11.78
N ILE A 174 -9.26 -30.45 -12.11
CA ILE A 174 -10.36 -30.86 -13.00
C ILE A 174 -11.62 -31.24 -12.21
N VAL A 175 -11.46 -31.82 -11.02
CA VAL A 175 -12.60 -32.15 -10.16
C VAL A 175 -12.85 -30.96 -9.24
N SER A 176 -13.95 -30.23 -9.50
CA SER A 176 -14.45 -29.22 -8.57
C SER A 176 -14.54 -29.85 -7.18
N PRO A 177 -13.92 -29.29 -6.13
CA PRO A 177 -13.82 -29.94 -4.84
C PRO A 177 -15.23 -30.29 -4.36
N ALA A 178 -15.56 -31.59 -4.43
CA ALA A 178 -16.85 -32.10 -4.00
C ALA A 178 -17.04 -31.62 -2.56
N SER A 179 -18.01 -30.71 -2.38
CA SER A 179 -18.30 -30.06 -1.11
C SER A 179 -18.21 -31.09 0.01
N SER A 180 -17.27 -30.89 0.92
CA SER A 180 -17.15 -31.79 2.06
C SER A 180 -18.49 -31.75 2.80
N ARG A 181 -19.12 -32.92 2.96
CA ARG A 181 -20.36 -33.10 3.73
C ARG A 181 -20.10 -32.71 5.18
N GLY A 182 -20.15 -31.42 5.48
CA GLY A 182 -20.09 -30.87 6.82
C GLY A 182 -21.49 -30.75 7.41
N SER A 183 -21.66 -31.19 8.66
CA SER A 183 -22.91 -31.04 9.41
C SER A 183 -23.36 -29.57 9.45
N ALA A 184 -24.47 -29.28 8.77
CA ALA A 184 -25.10 -27.98 8.73
C ALA A 184 -25.84 -27.72 10.05
N HIS A 185 -25.20 -27.01 10.98
CA HIS A 185 -25.92 -26.40 12.11
C HIS A 185 -26.47 -25.05 11.65
N ALA A 186 -27.78 -25.00 11.40
CA ALA A 186 -28.50 -23.78 11.03
C ALA A 186 -28.36 -22.72 12.13
N THR A 187 -27.66 -21.63 11.84
CA THR A 187 -27.60 -20.46 12.72
C THR A 187 -28.62 -19.44 12.26
N ASN A 188 -29.55 -19.07 13.13
CA ASN A 188 -30.65 -18.16 12.80
C ASN A 188 -30.25 -16.67 12.83
N ARG A 189 -28.95 -16.34 12.86
CA ARG A 189 -28.44 -14.96 12.94
C ARG A 189 -27.36 -14.73 11.89
N VAL A 190 -27.54 -13.70 11.06
CA VAL A 190 -26.60 -13.30 9.99
C VAL A 190 -25.19 -13.07 10.53
N TRP A 191 -25.07 -12.37 11.68
CA TRP A 191 -23.79 -12.14 12.37
C TRP A 191 -23.06 -13.44 12.74
N SER A 192 -23.79 -14.45 13.23
CA SER A 192 -23.20 -15.74 13.60
C SER A 192 -22.68 -16.50 12.38
N MET A 193 -23.28 -16.29 11.21
CA MET A 193 -22.84 -16.92 9.98
C MET A 193 -21.57 -16.25 9.45
N ALA A 194 -21.51 -14.92 9.46
CA ALA A 194 -20.31 -14.15 9.11
C ALA A 194 -19.10 -14.56 9.96
N MET A 195 -19.26 -14.65 11.29
CA MET A 195 -18.18 -15.05 12.20
C MET A 195 -17.71 -16.49 11.94
N ARG A 196 -18.63 -17.40 11.60
CA ARG A 196 -18.31 -18.80 11.28
C ARG A 196 -17.61 -18.95 9.93
N ASN A 197 -17.98 -18.15 8.93
CA ASN A 197 -17.31 -18.14 7.63
C ASN A 197 -15.84 -17.78 7.78
N LEU A 198 -15.54 -16.80 8.65
CA LEU A 198 -14.16 -16.41 8.95
C LEU A 198 -13.28 -17.55 9.46
N VAL A 199 -13.86 -18.40 10.31
CA VAL A 199 -13.15 -19.52 10.96
C VAL A 199 -13.12 -20.77 10.07
N ARG A 200 -14.10 -20.95 9.19
CA ARG A 200 -14.23 -22.16 8.34
C ARG A 200 -13.33 -22.15 7.11
N LEU A 201 -13.00 -20.98 6.57
CA LEU A 201 -12.10 -20.84 5.41
C LEU A 201 -10.91 -19.92 5.73
N PRO A 202 -10.02 -20.33 6.66
CA PRO A 202 -8.98 -19.46 7.21
C PRO A 202 -7.99 -18.98 6.15
N LEU A 203 -7.73 -19.78 5.12
CA LEU A 203 -6.79 -19.39 4.06
C LEU A 203 -7.35 -18.24 3.20
N ARG A 204 -8.66 -18.22 2.96
CA ARG A 204 -9.30 -17.20 2.12
C ARG A 204 -9.47 -15.90 2.88
N THR A 205 -9.93 -15.97 4.13
CA THR A 205 -10.05 -14.79 5.00
C THR A 205 -8.69 -14.22 5.36
N ALA A 206 -7.66 -15.06 5.52
CA ALA A 206 -6.28 -14.58 5.70
C ALA A 206 -5.73 -13.87 4.46
N LEU A 207 -6.01 -14.35 3.24
CA LEU A 207 -5.56 -13.68 2.01
C LEU A 207 -6.25 -12.32 1.82
N ALA A 208 -7.56 -12.24 2.05
CA ALA A 208 -8.31 -10.99 1.98
C ALA A 208 -7.87 -9.99 3.08
N ALA A 209 -7.71 -10.46 4.32
CA ALA A 209 -7.19 -9.61 5.39
C ALA A 209 -5.74 -9.18 5.16
N PHE A 210 -4.89 -10.04 4.59
CA PHE A 210 -3.49 -9.73 4.29
C PHE A 210 -3.35 -8.68 3.20
N THR A 211 -4.12 -8.79 2.11
CA THR A 211 -4.11 -7.81 1.02
C THR A 211 -4.60 -6.44 1.50
N MET A 212 -5.68 -6.42 2.29
CA MET A 212 -6.18 -5.21 2.94
C MET A 212 -5.16 -4.63 3.94
N ALA A 213 -4.48 -5.47 4.72
CA ALA A 213 -3.42 -5.06 5.63
C ALA A 213 -2.26 -4.39 4.90
N VAL A 214 -1.85 -4.93 3.76
CA VAL A 214 -0.78 -4.35 2.95
C VAL A 214 -1.16 -2.97 2.43
N ALA A 215 -2.38 -2.81 1.91
CA ALA A 215 -2.87 -1.52 1.43
C ALA A 215 -2.90 -0.48 2.55
N ILE A 216 -3.38 -0.85 3.74
CA ILE A 216 -3.49 0.07 4.89
C ILE A 216 -2.12 0.34 5.54
N ALA A 217 -1.22 -0.64 5.55
CA ALA A 217 0.17 -0.46 5.98
C ALA A 217 0.89 0.56 5.11
N ALA A 218 0.71 0.47 3.79
CA ALA A 218 1.30 1.43 2.87
C ALA A 218 0.72 2.83 3.07
N LEU A 219 -0.61 2.96 3.13
CA LEU A 219 -1.27 4.24 3.37
C LEU A 219 -0.80 4.89 4.69
N THR A 220 -0.73 4.12 5.77
CA THR A 220 -0.27 4.61 7.08
C THR A 220 1.19 5.01 7.07
N MET A 221 2.07 4.18 6.50
CA MET A 221 3.50 4.48 6.44
C MET A 221 3.77 5.74 5.61
N LEU A 222 3.08 5.89 4.49
CA LEU A 222 3.19 7.04 3.58
C LEU A 222 2.74 8.34 4.24
N LEU A 223 1.55 8.36 4.85
CA LEU A 223 1.06 9.54 5.59
C LEU A 223 1.98 9.87 6.78
N SER A 224 2.56 8.86 7.42
CA SER A 224 3.49 9.04 8.52
C SER A 224 4.80 9.68 8.07
N VAL A 225 5.37 9.22 6.95
CA VAL A 225 6.59 9.81 6.35
C VAL A 225 6.33 11.27 6.01
N LEU A 226 5.20 11.58 5.37
CA LEU A 226 4.85 12.95 4.98
C LEU A 226 4.76 13.89 6.20
N ILE A 227 4.12 13.44 7.28
CA ILE A 227 3.97 14.24 8.51
C ILE A 227 5.31 14.39 9.24
N ALA A 228 6.12 13.33 9.30
CA ALA A 228 7.45 13.38 9.89
C ALA A 228 8.35 14.39 9.15
N PHE A 229 8.20 14.46 7.82
CA PHE A 229 8.93 15.39 6.98
C PHE A 229 8.58 16.86 7.28
N HIS A 230 7.28 17.14 7.39
CA HIS A 230 6.78 18.47 7.77
C HIS A 230 7.26 18.89 9.17
N GLY A 231 7.44 17.96 10.11
CA GLY A 231 7.95 18.26 11.45
C GLY A 231 9.44 18.61 11.49
N SER A 232 10.27 17.98 10.64
CA SER A 232 11.73 18.17 10.63
C SER A 232 12.17 19.51 10.02
N LEU A 233 11.41 20.03 9.05
CA LEU A 233 11.79 21.24 8.30
C LEU A 233 11.51 22.58 9.02
N VAL A 234 10.77 22.57 10.13
CA VAL A 234 10.24 23.79 10.80
C VAL A 234 11.29 24.54 11.63
N GLY A 235 12.51 24.01 11.80
CA GLY A 235 13.54 24.59 12.66
C GLY A 235 14.39 25.74 12.07
N SER A 236 14.36 25.96 10.74
CA SER A 236 15.19 26.98 10.09
C SER A 236 14.41 27.84 9.09
N VAL A 237 14.87 29.07 8.88
CA VAL A 237 14.25 30.01 7.92
C VAL A 237 14.28 29.43 6.50
N LEU A 238 15.36 28.75 6.11
CA LEU A 238 15.46 28.06 4.81
C LEU A 238 14.48 26.87 4.71
N GLY A 239 14.33 26.09 5.77
CA GLY A 239 13.35 24.99 5.82
C GLY A 239 11.91 25.48 5.68
N SER A 240 11.56 26.61 6.33
CA SER A 240 10.23 27.22 6.20
C SER A 240 9.93 27.81 4.81
N ALA A 241 10.96 28.37 4.14
CA ALA A 241 10.83 28.91 2.79
C ALA A 241 10.67 27.79 1.74
N ILE A 242 11.43 26.70 1.88
CA ILE A 242 11.32 25.52 1.00
C ILE A 242 9.97 24.83 1.22
N ALA A 243 9.52 24.69 2.47
CA ALA A 243 8.20 24.12 2.79
C ALA A 243 7.05 24.91 2.12
N LEU A 244 7.15 26.23 2.01
CA LEU A 244 6.15 27.06 1.33
C LEU A 244 6.06 26.79 -0.19
N GLN A 245 7.20 26.52 -0.84
CA GLN A 245 7.28 26.33 -2.29
C GLN A 245 6.98 24.90 -2.74
N VAL A 246 7.27 23.89 -1.90
CA VAL A 246 7.05 22.46 -2.18
C VAL A 246 5.59 22.02 -1.95
N ARG A 247 4.79 22.81 -1.21
CA ARG A 247 3.39 22.50 -0.85
C ARG A 247 2.49 22.02 -1.99
N TRP A 248 2.63 22.54 -3.21
CA TRP A 248 1.75 22.14 -4.31
C TRP A 248 2.08 20.73 -4.83
N VAL A 249 3.37 20.39 -4.94
CA VAL A 249 3.82 19.06 -5.41
C VAL A 249 3.45 18.01 -4.38
N ASP A 250 3.70 18.28 -3.11
CA ASP A 250 3.34 17.36 -2.03
C ASP A 250 1.83 17.16 -1.93
N THR A 251 1.03 18.23 -2.09
CA THR A 251 -0.44 18.09 -2.08
C THR A 251 -0.93 17.21 -3.22
N VAL A 252 -0.39 17.38 -4.43
CA VAL A 252 -0.75 16.53 -5.58
C VAL A 252 -0.31 15.10 -5.37
N ALA A 253 0.90 14.87 -4.86
CA ALA A 253 1.40 13.54 -4.55
C ALA A 253 0.49 12.85 -3.51
N VAL A 254 0.08 13.54 -2.45
CA VAL A 254 -0.85 13.04 -1.43
C VAL A 254 -2.21 12.68 -2.03
N VAL A 255 -2.77 13.54 -2.90
CA VAL A 255 -4.04 13.25 -3.58
C VAL A 255 -3.93 12.01 -4.45
N ILE A 256 -2.88 11.89 -5.27
CA ILE A 256 -2.63 10.71 -6.11
C ILE A 256 -2.50 9.45 -5.24
N MET A 257 -1.77 9.54 -4.12
CA MET A 257 -1.56 8.44 -3.20
C MET A 257 -2.85 8.00 -2.50
N LEU A 258 -3.72 8.94 -2.10
CA LEU A 258 -5.06 8.65 -1.56
C LEU A 258 -5.94 7.94 -2.61
N VAL A 259 -5.92 8.41 -3.85
CA VAL A 259 -6.67 7.79 -4.96
C VAL A 259 -6.17 6.36 -5.21
N LEU A 260 -4.85 6.15 -5.30
CA LEU A 260 -4.26 4.83 -5.48
C LEU A 260 -4.59 3.89 -4.32
N GLY A 261 -4.55 4.38 -3.07
CA GLY A 261 -4.96 3.62 -1.89
C GLY A 261 -6.43 3.21 -1.97
N GLY A 262 -7.31 4.10 -2.38
CA GLY A 262 -8.73 3.80 -2.59
C GLY A 262 -8.96 2.76 -3.69
N VAL A 263 -8.26 2.87 -4.83
CA VAL A 263 -8.31 1.89 -5.92
C VAL A 263 -7.82 0.52 -5.46
N ALA A 264 -6.73 0.45 -4.70
CA ALA A 264 -6.21 -0.80 -4.16
C ALA A 264 -7.21 -1.48 -3.21
N ILE A 265 -7.87 -0.71 -2.35
CA ILE A 265 -8.91 -1.22 -1.45
C ILE A 265 -10.11 -1.73 -2.28
N ALA A 266 -10.55 -0.96 -3.28
CA ALA A 266 -11.66 -1.34 -4.15
C ALA A 266 -11.39 -2.62 -4.95
N ASP A 267 -10.17 -2.79 -5.47
CA ASP A 267 -9.76 -4.00 -6.21
C ASP A 267 -9.81 -5.25 -5.32
N VAL A 268 -9.30 -5.18 -4.09
CA VAL A 268 -9.36 -6.28 -3.12
C VAL A 268 -10.80 -6.67 -2.83
N LEU A 269 -11.67 -5.69 -2.59
CA LEU A 269 -13.08 -5.91 -2.26
C LEU A 269 -13.87 -6.45 -3.45
N PHE A 270 -13.57 -5.96 -4.65
CA PHE A 270 -14.17 -6.46 -5.89
C PHE A 270 -13.77 -7.92 -6.15
N LEU A 271 -12.49 -8.25 -5.98
CA LEU A 271 -12.01 -9.61 -6.14
C LEU A 271 -12.65 -10.56 -5.12
N GLU A 272 -12.72 -10.14 -3.85
CA GLU A 272 -13.35 -10.93 -2.80
C GLU A 272 -14.82 -11.23 -3.13
N LEU A 273 -15.57 -10.22 -3.57
CA LEU A 273 -16.96 -10.39 -3.94
C LEU A 273 -17.12 -11.29 -5.17
N ARG A 274 -16.27 -11.12 -6.20
CA ARG A 274 -16.31 -11.95 -7.41
C ARG A 274 -16.09 -13.42 -7.09
N GLU A 275 -15.12 -13.71 -6.23
CA GLU A 275 -14.90 -15.09 -5.77
C GLU A 275 -16.07 -15.63 -4.93
N ARG A 276 -16.96 -14.78 -4.40
CA ARG A 276 -18.13 -15.15 -3.58
C ARG A 276 -19.43 -15.33 -4.37
N GLY A 277 -19.42 -15.04 -5.68
CA GLY A 277 -20.62 -15.07 -6.52
C GLY A 277 -21.41 -16.39 -6.39
N GLY A 278 -20.73 -17.53 -6.46
CA GLY A 278 -21.36 -18.85 -6.33
C GLY A 278 -22.01 -19.10 -4.96
N GLU A 279 -21.32 -18.76 -3.86
CA GLU A 279 -21.89 -18.88 -2.51
C GLU A 279 -23.12 -17.99 -2.33
N LEU A 280 -23.05 -16.74 -2.80
CA LEU A 280 -24.17 -15.79 -2.74
C LEU A 280 -25.36 -16.26 -3.59
N ALA A 281 -25.11 -16.83 -4.76
CA ALA A 281 -26.14 -17.42 -5.62
C ALA A 281 -26.85 -18.60 -4.93
N THR A 282 -26.11 -19.47 -4.22
CA THR A 282 -26.74 -20.59 -3.47
C THR A 282 -27.59 -20.10 -2.29
N LEU A 283 -27.15 -19.05 -1.58
CA LEU A 283 -27.93 -18.45 -0.49
C LEU A 283 -29.20 -17.77 -1.03
N ALA A 284 -29.10 -17.05 -2.15
CA ALA A 284 -30.25 -16.47 -2.81
C ALA A 284 -31.24 -17.55 -3.30
N ALA A 285 -30.74 -18.65 -3.89
CA ALA A 285 -31.57 -19.77 -4.35
C ALA A 285 -32.26 -20.53 -3.20
N THR A 286 -31.69 -20.51 -1.99
CA THR A 286 -32.29 -21.12 -0.79
C THR A 286 -33.26 -20.20 -0.04
N GLY A 287 -33.61 -19.05 -0.63
CA GLY A 287 -34.67 -18.16 -0.14
C GLY A 287 -34.21 -17.05 0.81
N TRP A 288 -32.91 -16.75 0.86
CA TRP A 288 -32.41 -15.61 1.64
C TRP A 288 -32.88 -14.28 1.04
N SER A 289 -33.36 -13.39 1.90
CA SER A 289 -33.76 -12.05 1.46
C SER A 289 -32.54 -11.21 1.06
N GLU A 290 -32.76 -10.29 0.12
CA GLU A 290 -31.80 -9.29 -0.33
C GLU A 290 -31.11 -8.54 0.83
N ILE A 291 -31.88 -8.15 1.84
CA ILE A 291 -31.39 -7.44 3.02
C ILE A 291 -30.49 -8.34 3.88
N GLN A 292 -30.84 -9.61 4.03
CA GLN A 292 -30.03 -10.57 4.78
C GLN A 292 -28.70 -10.83 4.06
N LEU A 293 -28.72 -10.95 2.74
CA LEU A 293 -27.51 -11.12 1.94
C LEU A 293 -26.60 -9.89 2.00
N ALA A 294 -27.17 -8.69 1.83
CA ALA A 294 -26.44 -7.43 1.95
C ALA A 294 -25.84 -7.26 3.37
N SER A 295 -26.60 -7.57 4.41
CA SER A 295 -26.11 -7.49 5.79
C SER A 295 -25.00 -8.52 6.07
N LEU A 296 -25.06 -9.72 5.49
CA LEU A 296 -24.01 -10.74 5.61
C LEU A 296 -22.69 -10.24 5.01
N ILE A 297 -22.74 -9.74 3.77
CA ILE A 297 -21.58 -9.20 3.06
C ILE A 297 -21.01 -8.00 3.82
N ALA A 298 -21.88 -7.09 4.31
CA ALA A 298 -21.45 -5.94 5.08
C ALA A 298 -20.75 -6.32 6.40
N TYR A 299 -21.32 -7.26 7.17
CA TYR A 299 -20.68 -7.70 8.42
C TYR A 299 -19.33 -8.39 8.18
N GLU A 300 -19.23 -9.18 7.13
CA GLU A 300 -18.00 -9.89 6.82
C GLU A 300 -16.92 -8.95 6.26
N GLY A 301 -17.31 -8.04 5.37
CA GLY A 301 -16.45 -6.96 4.89
C GLY A 301 -15.96 -6.07 6.03
N ILE A 302 -16.83 -5.72 6.99
CA ILE A 302 -16.41 -4.99 8.19
C ILE A 302 -15.41 -5.80 9.01
N LEU A 303 -15.62 -7.11 9.20
CA LEU A 303 -14.73 -7.93 10.02
C LEU A 303 -13.35 -8.12 9.38
N ILE A 304 -13.32 -8.46 8.09
CA ILE A 304 -12.09 -8.63 7.31
C ILE A 304 -11.38 -7.28 7.18
N GLY A 305 -12.14 -6.23 6.89
CA GLY A 305 -11.67 -4.85 6.86
C GLY A 305 -11.06 -4.43 8.18
N ALA A 306 -11.68 -4.73 9.32
CA ALA A 306 -11.15 -4.39 10.64
C ALA A 306 -9.86 -5.16 10.96
N LEU A 307 -9.82 -6.46 10.68
CA LEU A 307 -8.61 -7.28 10.89
C LEU A 307 -7.46 -6.82 10.00
N GLY A 308 -7.72 -6.64 8.70
CA GLY A 308 -6.74 -6.15 7.75
C GLY A 308 -6.29 -4.74 8.10
N ALA A 309 -7.21 -3.82 8.38
CA ALA A 309 -6.89 -2.46 8.75
C ALA A 309 -6.06 -2.34 10.02
N ALA A 310 -6.40 -3.09 11.07
CA ALA A 310 -5.64 -3.10 12.30
C ALA A 310 -4.22 -3.66 12.07
N ALA A 311 -4.10 -4.80 11.40
CA ALA A 311 -2.80 -5.40 11.09
C ALA A 311 -1.95 -4.48 10.21
N GLY A 312 -2.57 -3.86 9.20
CA GLY A 312 -1.94 -2.92 8.29
C GLY A 312 -1.45 -1.67 9.01
N ALA A 313 -2.31 -1.03 9.79
CA ALA A 313 -1.94 0.16 10.54
C ALA A 313 -0.84 -0.11 11.57
N LEU A 314 -0.83 -1.28 12.20
CA LEU A 314 0.27 -1.71 13.07
C LEU A 314 1.57 -1.88 12.28
N ALA A 315 1.54 -2.57 11.13
CA ALA A 315 2.72 -2.73 10.29
C ALA A 315 3.26 -1.39 9.77
N GLY A 316 2.38 -0.48 9.36
CA GLY A 316 2.76 0.86 8.92
C GLY A 316 3.27 1.74 10.07
N LEU A 317 2.72 1.61 11.29
CA LEU A 317 3.26 2.25 12.49
C LEU A 317 4.66 1.74 12.83
N ILE A 318 4.88 0.42 12.76
CA ILE A 318 6.19 -0.18 12.97
C ILE A 318 7.17 0.37 11.92
N GLY A 319 6.80 0.35 10.64
CA GLY A 319 7.61 0.92 9.56
C GLY A 319 7.93 2.40 9.77
N ALA A 320 6.93 3.20 10.14
CA ALA A 320 7.08 4.62 10.45
C ALA A 320 8.00 4.84 11.66
N SER A 321 7.88 4.02 12.71
CA SER A 321 8.72 4.14 13.92
C SER A 321 10.19 3.82 13.63
N LEU A 322 10.46 2.82 12.79
CA LEU A 322 11.81 2.47 12.33
C LEU A 322 12.41 3.57 11.46
N PHE A 323 11.58 4.25 10.68
CA PHE A 323 12.00 5.33 9.80
C PHE A 323 12.26 6.64 10.58
N ALA A 324 11.32 7.07 11.41
CA ALA A 324 11.38 8.33 12.14
C ALA A 324 12.14 8.25 13.48
N GLY A 325 12.46 7.05 13.97
CA GLY A 325 13.17 6.86 15.24
C GLY A 325 12.32 7.11 16.50
N GLY A 326 10.99 7.20 16.35
CA GLY A 326 10.07 7.43 17.47
C GLY A 326 8.60 7.46 17.04
N LEU A 327 7.70 7.37 18.02
CA LEU A 327 6.26 7.47 17.84
C LEU A 327 5.79 8.87 18.29
N SER A 328 5.43 9.72 17.32
CA SER A 328 4.76 10.99 17.62
C SER A 328 3.24 10.78 17.73
N GLY A 329 2.55 11.58 18.56
CA GLY A 329 1.10 11.51 18.71
C GLY A 329 0.33 11.73 17.41
N SER A 330 0.89 12.50 16.48
CA SER A 330 0.32 12.69 15.13
C SER A 330 0.34 11.42 14.29
N VAL A 331 1.42 10.62 14.38
CA VAL A 331 1.59 9.36 13.64
C VAL A 331 0.58 8.32 14.12
N VAL A 332 0.32 8.28 15.44
CA VAL A 332 -0.72 7.41 16.02
C VAL A 332 -2.11 7.85 15.55
N GLY A 333 -2.38 9.16 15.52
CA GLY A 333 -3.66 9.69 15.00
C GLY A 333 -3.92 9.29 13.54
N VAL A 334 -2.90 9.31 12.70
CA VAL A 334 -2.97 8.87 11.30
C VAL A 334 -3.26 7.38 11.19
N ALA A 335 -2.62 6.55 12.01
CA ALA A 335 -2.91 5.12 12.04
C ALA A 335 -4.38 4.85 12.39
N VAL A 336 -4.91 5.55 13.39
CA VAL A 336 -6.34 5.44 13.77
C VAL A 336 -7.25 5.89 12.62
N LEU A 337 -6.94 7.00 11.96
CA LEU A 337 -7.69 7.49 10.81
C LEU A 337 -7.69 6.49 9.65
N SER A 338 -6.54 5.89 9.35
CA SER A 338 -6.42 4.86 8.30
C SER A 338 -7.19 3.60 8.65
N VAL A 339 -7.25 3.21 9.94
CA VAL A 339 -8.11 2.10 10.38
C VAL A 339 -9.58 2.44 10.16
N ALA A 340 -10.01 3.62 10.59
CA ALA A 340 -11.39 4.07 10.41
C ALA A 340 -11.78 4.15 8.93
N ALA A 341 -10.88 4.68 8.09
CA ALA A 341 -11.07 4.72 6.64
C ALA A 341 -11.15 3.31 6.03
N GLY A 342 -10.24 2.40 6.41
CA GLY A 342 -10.25 1.01 5.95
C GLY A 342 -11.53 0.28 6.30
N ILE A 343 -11.99 0.40 7.55
CA ILE A 343 -13.27 -0.19 8.01
C ILE A 343 -14.46 0.43 7.25
N GLY A 344 -14.48 1.76 7.11
CA GLY A 344 -15.54 2.48 6.43
C GLY A 344 -15.66 2.09 4.95
N VAL A 345 -14.54 2.07 4.22
CA VAL A 345 -14.52 1.66 2.81
C VAL A 345 -14.91 0.20 2.66
N SER A 346 -14.42 -0.70 3.52
CA SER A 346 -14.79 -2.12 3.51
C SER A 346 -16.28 -2.34 3.76
N GLY A 347 -16.86 -1.62 4.72
CA GLY A 347 -18.29 -1.68 5.01
C GLY A 347 -19.16 -1.12 3.87
N LEU A 348 -18.76 0.01 3.28
CA LEU A 348 -19.47 0.62 2.15
C LEU A 348 -19.38 -0.25 0.88
N ALA A 349 -18.22 -0.83 0.61
CA ALA A 349 -18.03 -1.76 -0.50
C ALA A 349 -18.73 -3.11 -0.27
N GLY A 350 -19.07 -3.48 0.96
CA GLY A 350 -19.98 -4.61 1.19
C GLY A 350 -21.41 -4.34 0.71
N GLY A 351 -21.82 -3.06 0.63
CA GLY A 351 -23.15 -2.64 0.21
C GLY A 351 -23.26 -2.16 -1.25
N ALA A 352 -22.23 -1.53 -1.80
CA ALA A 352 -22.28 -0.92 -3.14
C ALA A 352 -22.43 -1.94 -4.30
N PRO A 353 -21.73 -3.08 -4.30
CA PRO A 353 -21.89 -4.09 -5.34
C PRO A 353 -23.23 -4.83 -5.26
N PHE A 354 -23.87 -4.92 -4.08
CA PHE A 354 -25.23 -5.46 -3.98
C PHE A 354 -26.21 -4.62 -4.83
N TRP A 355 -26.00 -3.30 -4.87
CA TRP A 355 -26.74 -2.40 -5.76
C TRP A 355 -26.40 -2.60 -7.25
N LEU A 356 -25.15 -2.96 -7.57
CA LEU A 356 -24.68 -3.19 -8.95
C LEU A 356 -25.08 -4.59 -9.48
N LEU A 357 -25.12 -5.61 -8.63
CA LEU A 357 -25.61 -6.96 -8.95
C LEU A 357 -27.12 -7.01 -9.15
N ARG A 358 -27.86 -6.03 -8.60
CA ARG A 358 -29.30 -5.85 -8.85
C ARG A 358 -29.63 -5.64 -10.35
N SER A 359 -28.65 -5.22 -11.15
CA SER A 359 -28.82 -5.01 -12.60
C SER A 359 -28.44 -6.20 -13.48
N LEU A 360 -27.85 -7.27 -12.94
CA LEU A 360 -27.47 -8.45 -13.71
C LEU A 360 -28.51 -9.57 -13.50
N PRO A 361 -29.15 -10.08 -14.56
CA PRO A 361 -30.11 -11.17 -14.43
C PRO A 361 -29.41 -12.42 -13.89
N MET A 362 -29.88 -12.91 -12.74
CA MET A 362 -29.34 -14.08 -12.01
C MET A 362 -29.20 -15.37 -12.85
N GLY A 363 -29.79 -15.41 -14.05
CA GLY A 363 -29.67 -16.53 -14.99
C GLY A 363 -28.29 -16.64 -15.66
N GLU A 364 -27.54 -15.55 -15.86
CA GLU A 364 -26.19 -15.61 -16.45
C GLU A 364 -25.13 -16.06 -15.43
N LEU A 365 -25.30 -15.71 -14.16
CA LEU A 365 -24.38 -16.09 -13.07
C LEU A 365 -24.40 -17.59 -12.73
N LEU A 366 -25.48 -18.30 -13.08
CA LEU A 366 -25.58 -19.76 -12.92
C LEU A 366 -25.13 -20.53 -14.18
N ALA A 367 -24.92 -19.84 -15.30
CA ALA A 367 -24.51 -20.44 -16.56
C ALA A 367 -22.99 -20.37 -16.81
N GLU A 368 -22.24 -19.67 -15.95
CA GLU A 368 -20.80 -19.43 -16.08
C GLU A 368 -19.92 -20.38 -15.22
N GLU A 369 -20.51 -21.38 -14.56
CA GLU A 369 -19.79 -22.53 -13.96
C GLU A 369 -19.66 -23.71 -14.94
#